data_AF-A0A9P7N2Z4-F1
#
_entry.id   AF-A0A9P7N2Z4-F1
#
_cell.length_a   1.000
_cell.length_b   1.000
_cell.length_c   1.000
_cell.angle_alpha   90.00
_cell.angle_beta   90.00
_cell.angle_gamma   90.00
#
_symmetry.space_group_name_H-M   'P 1'
#
loop_
_entity.id
_entity.type
_entity.pdbx_description
1 polymer ?
#
loop_
_entity_poly.entity_id
_entity_poly.type
_entity_poly.pdbx_seq_one_letter_code
_entity_poly.pdbx_strand_id
1 'polypeptide(L)'
;MAAAPTLLAVPTVVAFPSSTDGILALANRLLAGAGDAFEFKLTATSHENWSRWNPPVNDNYTVRAGKQGKISIEGTSLNALARG
;
A
#
# COMPACT_ATOMS: atom_id res chain seq x y z
N MET A 1 17.86 42.03 -29.13
CA MET A 1 18.21 40.72 -28.56
C MET A 1 16.95 40.11 -27.97
N ALA A 2 16.37 39.11 -28.62
CA ALA A 2 15.19 38.40 -28.12
C ALA A 2 15.64 37.30 -27.17
N ALA A 3 15.08 37.24 -25.96
CA ALA A 3 15.39 36.23 -24.96
C ALA A 3 14.66 34.92 -25.29
N ALA A 4 15.40 33.81 -25.34
CA ALA A 4 14.85 32.48 -25.59
C ALA A 4 14.11 31.95 -24.34
N PRO A 5 12.95 31.28 -24.49
CA PRO A 5 12.21 30.75 -23.37
C PRO A 5 12.89 29.48 -22.83
N THR A 6 13.26 29.51 -21.55
CA THR A 6 13.82 28.36 -20.83
C THR A 6 12.69 27.38 -20.49
N LEU A 7 12.73 26.18 -21.08
CA LEU A 7 11.81 25.09 -20.75
C LEU A 7 12.20 24.49 -19.39
N LEU A 8 11.32 24.65 -18.40
CA LEU A 8 11.44 23.97 -17.10
C LEU A 8 10.93 22.53 -17.24
N ALA A 9 11.82 21.56 -17.11
CA ALA A 9 11.46 20.15 -17.00
C ALA A 9 10.90 19.87 -15.61
N VAL A 10 9.66 19.37 -15.53
CA VAL A 10 9.04 18.94 -14.28
C VAL A 10 9.52 17.53 -13.97
N PRO A 11 10.15 17.27 -12.81
CA PRO A 11 10.55 15.91 -12.44
C PRO A 11 9.31 15.08 -12.14
N THR A 12 9.11 14.03 -12.93
CA THR A 12 8.08 13.01 -12.66
C THR A 12 8.60 12.11 -11.54
N VAL A 13 8.06 12.27 -10.33
CA VAL A 13 8.33 11.33 -9.23
C VAL A 13 7.58 10.04 -9.54
N VAL A 14 8.33 8.97 -9.84
CA VAL A 14 7.77 7.62 -10.00
C VAL A 14 7.47 7.09 -8.60
N ALA A 15 6.19 7.02 -8.25
CA ALA A 15 5.75 6.36 -7.02
C ALA A 15 5.96 4.85 -7.17
N PHE A 16 6.88 4.29 -6.38
CA PHE A 16 7.05 2.85 -6.29
C PHE A 16 5.86 2.26 -5.51
N PRO A 17 5.26 1.14 -5.98
CA PRO A 17 4.22 0.48 -5.21
C PRO A 17 4.79 0.05 -3.87
N SER A 18 4.08 0.39 -2.79
CA SER A 18 4.44 -0.04 -1.44
C SER A 18 4.48 -1.57 -1.38
N SER A 19 5.66 -2.14 -1.09
CA SER A 19 5.84 -3.59 -0.99
C SER A 19 5.11 -4.16 0.24
N THR A 20 4.51 -5.35 0.07
CA THR A 20 3.88 -6.14 1.15
C THR A 20 4.79 -7.26 1.67
N ASP A 21 6.05 -7.35 1.22
CA ASP A 21 6.98 -8.42 1.58
C ASP A 21 7.22 -8.53 3.09
N GLY A 22 7.27 -7.38 3.78
CA GLY A 22 7.39 -7.34 5.24
C GLY A 22 6.21 -7.99 5.96
N ILE A 23 5.01 -7.89 5.40
CA ILE A 23 3.80 -8.53 5.94
C ILE A 23 3.84 -10.03 5.69
N LEU A 24 4.28 -10.45 4.50
CA LEU A 24 4.48 -11.88 4.20
C LEU A 24 5.52 -12.50 5.15
N ALA A 25 6.64 -11.82 5.39
CA ALA A 25 7.66 -12.27 6.34
C ALA A 25 7.11 -12.36 7.78
N LEU A 26 6.29 -11.40 8.19
CA LEU A 26 5.61 -11.42 9.49
C LEU A 26 4.67 -12.63 9.59
N ALA A 27 3.84 -12.87 8.58
CA ALA A 27 2.92 -14.02 8.55
C ALA A 27 3.67 -15.35 8.62
N ASN A 28 4.75 -15.50 7.84
CA ASN A 28 5.63 -16.66 7.91
C ASN A 28 6.22 -16.87 9.30
N ARG A 29 6.64 -15.81 9.98
CA ARG A 29 7.16 -15.90 11.35
C ARG A 29 6.10 -16.31 12.37
N LEU A 30 4.90 -15.75 12.28
CA LEU A 30 3.84 -16.00 13.27
C LEU A 30 3.13 -17.35 13.06
N LEU A 31 3.05 -17.81 11.81
CA LEU A 31 2.25 -18.97 11.42
C LEU A 31 3.13 -20.12 10.88
N ALA A 32 4.34 -20.28 11.43
CA ALA A 32 5.24 -21.40 11.14
C ALA A 32 5.48 -21.64 9.63
N GLY A 33 5.65 -20.57 8.85
CA GLY A 33 5.90 -20.63 7.41
C GLY A 33 4.65 -20.70 6.54
N ALA A 34 3.45 -20.54 7.10
CA ALA A 34 2.19 -20.58 6.34
C ALA A 34 1.85 -19.27 5.60
N GLY A 35 2.81 -18.38 5.35
CA GLY A 35 2.59 -17.09 4.69
C GLY A 35 2.01 -17.23 3.28
N ASP A 36 2.32 -18.32 2.58
CA ASP A 36 1.81 -18.60 1.23
C ASP A 36 0.30 -18.85 1.16
N ALA A 37 -0.35 -19.11 2.31
CA ALA A 37 -1.79 -19.23 2.42
C ALA A 37 -2.52 -17.88 2.29
N PHE A 38 -1.79 -16.76 2.29
CA PHE A 38 -2.34 -15.41 2.30
C PHE A 38 -2.07 -14.66 0.99
N GLU A 39 -2.98 -13.76 0.64
CA GLU A 39 -2.82 -12.77 -0.43
C GLU A 39 -3.00 -11.37 0.17
N PHE A 40 -1.93 -10.57 0.20
CA PHE A 40 -1.96 -9.22 0.77
C PHE A 40 -2.09 -8.17 -0.31
N LYS A 41 -3.01 -7.21 -0.12
CA LYS A 41 -3.20 -6.11 -1.05
C LYS A 41 -3.40 -4.79 -0.31
N LEU A 42 -2.54 -3.82 -0.62
CA LEU A 42 -2.75 -2.44 -0.21
C LEU A 42 -3.83 -1.80 -1.08
N THR A 43 -4.83 -1.22 -0.44
CA THR A 43 -5.94 -0.54 -1.12
C THR A 43 -5.78 0.97 -1.15
N ALA A 44 -5.03 1.55 -0.20
CA ALA A 44 -4.67 2.95 -0.27
C ALA A 44 -3.45 3.12 -1.19
N THR A 45 -3.61 3.94 -2.23
CA THR A 45 -2.56 4.17 -3.23
C THR A 45 -1.62 5.31 -2.81
N SER A 46 -2.13 6.26 -2.01
CA SER A 46 -1.37 7.39 -1.43
C SER A 46 -2.12 7.93 -0.22
N HIS A 47 -1.43 8.20 0.89
CA HIS A 47 -1.94 9.13 1.89
C HIS A 47 -1.61 10.54 1.43
N GLU A 48 -2.61 11.26 0.92
CA GLU A 48 -2.46 12.70 0.67
C GLU A 48 -2.18 13.43 1.98
N ASN A 49 -1.44 14.55 1.90
CA ASN A 49 -1.19 15.38 3.08
C ASN A 49 -2.51 15.82 3.69
N TRP A 50 -2.54 15.85 5.02
CA TRP A 50 -3.68 16.34 5.74
C TRP A 50 -4.01 17.78 5.32
N SER A 51 -5.30 18.03 5.09
CA SER A 51 -5.83 19.37 4.97
C SER A 51 -7.24 19.43 5.53
N ARG A 52 -7.78 20.65 5.66
CA ARG A 52 -9.21 20.89 5.93
C ARG A 52 -10.14 20.03 5.06
N TRP A 53 -9.74 19.80 3.81
CA TRP A 53 -10.54 19.16 2.77
C TRP A 53 -10.17 17.69 2.56
N ASN A 54 -9.09 17.22 3.21
CA ASN A 54 -8.64 15.83 3.23
C ASN A 54 -8.29 15.44 4.67
N PRO A 55 -9.30 15.22 5.53
CA PRO A 55 -9.09 14.77 6.89
C PRO A 55 -8.49 13.36 6.91
N PRO A 56 -7.70 13.00 7.93
CA PRO A 56 -7.17 11.65 8.08
C PRO A 56 -8.33 10.66 8.21
N VAL A 57 -8.19 9.53 7.51
CA VAL A 57 -9.15 8.43 7.55
C VAL A 57 -8.56 7.32 8.41
N ASN A 58 -9.40 6.60 9.16
CA ASN A 58 -8.94 5.49 9.98
C ASN A 58 -8.42 4.35 9.12
N ASP A 59 -7.33 3.73 9.58
CA ASP A 59 -6.86 2.45 9.06
C ASP A 59 -7.97 1.40 9.16
N ASN A 60 -8.24 0.74 8.06
CA ASN A 60 -9.17 -0.38 7.97
C ASN A 60 -8.58 -1.54 7.16
N TYR A 61 -9.05 -2.75 7.46
CA TYR A 61 -8.73 -3.97 6.74
C TYR A 61 -10.01 -4.77 6.43
N THR A 62 -9.91 -5.70 5.50
CA THR A 62 -10.99 -6.63 5.16
C THR A 62 -10.40 -7.99 4.84
N VAL A 63 -10.94 -9.02 5.49
CA VAL A 63 -10.55 -10.43 5.28
C VAL A 63 -11.65 -11.13 4.49
N ARG A 64 -11.28 -11.84 3.43
CA ARG A 64 -12.20 -12.61 2.58
C ARG A 64 -11.56 -13.92 2.15
N ALA A 65 -12.39 -14.85 1.69
CA ALA A 65 -11.89 -15.99 0.92
C ALA A 65 -11.22 -15.46 -0.36
N GLY A 66 -9.92 -15.73 -0.49
CA GLY A 66 -9.12 -15.43 -1.65
C GLY A 66 -9.30 -16.47 -2.76
N LYS A 67 -8.54 -16.31 -3.83
CA LYS A 67 -8.58 -17.28 -4.93
C LYS A 67 -7.82 -18.54 -4.53
N GLN A 68 -8.17 -19.66 -5.15
CA GLN A 68 -7.43 -20.93 -5.00
C GLN A 68 -7.27 -21.39 -3.54
N GLY A 69 -8.25 -21.09 -2.69
CA GLY A 69 -8.24 -21.50 -1.27
C GLY A 69 -7.37 -20.65 -0.35
N LYS A 70 -6.81 -19.54 -0.84
CA LYS A 70 -6.06 -18.58 -0.02
C LYS A 70 -6.97 -17.67 0.80
N ILE A 71 -6.41 -16.97 1.77
CA ILE A 71 -7.06 -15.90 2.54
C ILE A 71 -6.62 -14.57 1.95
N SER A 72 -7.58 -13.77 1.47
CA SER A 72 -7.30 -12.44 0.93
C SER A 72 -7.47 -11.39 2.02
N ILE A 73 -6.41 -10.61 2.25
CA ILE A 73 -6.38 -9.54 3.24
C ILE A 73 -6.10 -8.23 2.50
N GLU A 74 -7.10 -7.37 2.47
CA GLU A 74 -7.01 -6.03 1.91
C GLU A 74 -6.87 -5.02 3.05
N GLY A 75 -5.89 -4.12 2.95
CA GLY A 75 -5.59 -3.15 4.00
C GLY A 75 -5.27 -1.77 3.45
N THR A 76 -5.72 -0.75 4.16
CA THR A 76 -5.43 0.66 3.84
C THR A 76 -3.99 1.06 4.18
N SER A 77 -3.33 0.34 5.08
CA SER A 77 -1.93 0.53 5.46
C SER A 77 -1.26 -0.82 5.76
N LEU A 78 0.07 -0.83 5.89
CA LEU A 78 0.80 -2.03 6.34
C LEU A 78 0.38 -2.45 7.76
N ASN A 79 0.07 -1.49 8.64
CA ASN A 79 -0.46 -1.79 9.97
C ASN A 79 -1.86 -2.40 9.90
N ALA A 80 -2.71 -1.94 8.99
CA ALA A 80 -4.01 -2.57 8.75
C ALA A 80 -3.86 -4.00 8.23
N LEU A 81 -2.92 -4.25 7.32
CA LEU A 81 -2.61 -5.60 6.82
C LEU A 81 -2.07 -6.53 7.91
N ALA A 82 -1.24 -6.04 8.83
CA ALA A 82 -0.71 -6.85 9.92
C ALA A 82 -1.76 -7.22 10.99
N ARG A 83 -2.82 -6.41 11.10
CA ARG A 83 -3.93 -6.63 12.04
C ARG A 83 -5.00 -7.57 11.50
N GLY A 84 -5.19 -7.59 10.18
CA GLY A 84 -6.10 -8.52 9.49
C GLY A 84 -5.51 -9.91 9.37
#